data_AF-A0A7S0C134-F1
#
_entry.id   AF-A0A7S0C134-F1
#
_cell.length_a   1.000
_cell.length_b   1.000
_cell.length_c   1.000
_cell.angle_alpha   90.00
_cell.angle_beta   90.00
_cell.angle_gamma   90.00
#
_symmetry.space_group_name_H-M   'P 1'
#
loop_
_entity.id
_entity.type
_entity.pdbx_description
1 polymer ?
#
loop_
_entity_poly.entity_id
_entity_poly.type
_entity_poly.pdbx_seq_one_letter_code
_entity_poly.pdbx_strand_id
1 'polypeptide(L)'
;MLLPLGRALATNWAQGNRREAGVVLAHLTGSSHEAGMIVADLSRVLKKVEPVRLLEAHMASLRQSYDDWIDAEPEELETDRPSDEEMNAFEEAERAHVEQFKGLETQAARLSMSLGVGRLSNQKLVHALLGFIKEGIRYSFSTTGDGANNNDEDDDELVLGSRLTFLSLLNKYANWIKRNRKQKVEITKVIDIKQEELYAHEDFKDVH
;
A
#
# COMPACT_ATOMS: atom_id res chain seq x y z
N MET A 1 -4.63 -5.90 23.39
CA MET A 1 -4.69 -7.21 22.69
C MET A 1 -3.59 -7.42 21.64
N LEU A 2 -2.77 -6.41 21.29
CA LEU A 2 -1.68 -6.54 20.30
C LEU A 2 -0.55 -7.51 20.70
N LEU A 3 -0.18 -7.59 21.99
CA LEU A 3 0.94 -8.40 22.43
C LEU A 3 0.74 -9.92 22.21
N PRO A 4 -0.41 -10.54 22.55
CA PRO A 4 -0.70 -11.93 22.19
C PRO A 4 -0.64 -12.20 20.69
N LEU A 5 -1.21 -11.32 19.86
CA LEU A 5 -1.17 -11.45 18.40
C LEU A 5 0.26 -11.38 17.86
N GLY A 6 1.06 -10.41 18.34
CA GLY A 6 2.46 -10.30 17.96
C GLY A 6 3.28 -11.52 18.34
N ARG A 7 3.02 -12.14 19.51
CA ARG A 7 3.65 -13.40 19.91
C ARG A 7 3.28 -14.54 18.97
N ALA A 8 2.00 -14.70 18.64
CA ALA A 8 1.53 -15.75 17.74
C ALA A 8 2.13 -15.60 16.33
N LEU A 9 2.21 -14.37 15.81
CA LEU A 9 2.87 -14.07 14.54
C LEU A 9 4.37 -14.41 14.59
N ALA A 10 5.07 -14.03 15.67
CA ALA A 10 6.49 -14.30 15.81
C ALA A 10 6.80 -15.80 15.88
N THR A 11 5.97 -16.60 16.56
CA THR A 11 6.16 -18.06 16.66
C THR A 11 5.86 -18.78 15.35
N ASN A 12 4.89 -18.30 14.58
CA ASN A 12 4.44 -18.96 13.36
C ASN A 12 4.89 -18.25 12.08
N TRP A 13 5.86 -17.34 12.14
CA TRP A 13 6.14 -16.42 11.03
C TRP A 13 6.45 -17.12 9.69
N ALA A 14 7.14 -18.24 9.75
CA ALA A 14 7.50 -19.03 8.57
C ALA A 14 6.30 -19.73 7.88
N GLN A 15 5.12 -19.76 8.51
CA GLN A 15 3.92 -20.43 7.98
C GLN A 15 2.64 -19.59 8.09
N GLY A 16 2.65 -18.53 8.90
CA GLY A 16 1.47 -17.73 9.24
C GLY A 16 0.96 -16.83 8.12
N ASN A 17 -0.30 -16.42 8.23
CA ASN A 17 -0.99 -15.62 7.23
C ASN A 17 -0.38 -14.22 7.11
N ARG A 18 -0.02 -13.82 5.89
CA ARG A 18 0.61 -12.52 5.61
C ARG A 18 -0.37 -11.36 5.71
N ARG A 19 -1.67 -11.61 5.43
CA ARG A 19 -2.73 -10.60 5.56
C ARG A 19 -2.95 -10.24 7.03
N GLU A 20 -3.05 -11.24 7.91
CA GLU A 20 -3.14 -11.01 9.37
C GLU A 20 -1.94 -10.23 9.91
N ALA A 21 -0.74 -10.53 9.40
CA ALA A 21 0.44 -9.75 9.74
C ALA A 21 0.36 -8.31 9.23
N GLY A 22 -0.16 -8.10 8.03
CA GLY A 22 -0.42 -6.76 7.48
C GLY A 22 -1.35 -5.93 8.36
N VAL A 23 -2.42 -6.54 8.90
CA VAL A 23 -3.34 -5.91 9.85
C VAL A 23 -2.61 -5.50 11.14
N VAL A 24 -1.80 -6.39 11.71
CA VAL A 24 -1.01 -6.07 12.91
C VAL A 24 0.00 -4.95 12.64
N LEU A 25 0.60 -4.92 11.44
CA LEU A 25 1.57 -3.90 11.04
C LEU A 25 0.93 -2.52 10.79
N ALA A 26 -0.36 -2.44 10.46
CA ALA A 26 -1.07 -1.17 10.29
C ALA A 26 -1.12 -0.35 11.61
N HIS A 27 -1.07 -1.03 12.75
CA HIS A 27 -0.97 -0.38 14.07
C HIS A 27 0.36 0.34 14.33
N LEU A 28 1.34 0.25 13.40
CA LEU A 28 2.58 1.02 13.48
C LEU A 28 2.33 2.54 13.41
N THR A 29 1.24 2.98 12.78
CA THR A 29 0.85 4.40 12.63
C THR A 29 -0.45 4.78 13.30
N GLY A 30 -1.44 3.88 13.33
CA GLY A 30 -2.81 4.22 13.76
C GLY A 30 -3.12 3.96 15.24
N SER A 31 -2.14 3.79 16.12
CA SER A 31 -2.39 3.40 17.52
C SER A 31 -1.54 4.17 18.52
N SER A 32 -1.82 3.95 19.82
CA SER A 32 -1.08 4.58 20.92
C SER A 32 0.44 4.36 20.78
N HIS A 33 1.23 5.20 21.44
CA HIS A 33 2.68 5.11 21.41
C HIS A 33 3.19 3.70 21.76
N GLU A 34 2.59 3.06 22.76
CA GLU A 34 2.92 1.71 23.21
C GLU A 34 2.64 0.65 22.14
N ALA A 35 1.51 0.76 21.43
CA ALA A 35 1.18 -0.13 20.32
C ALA A 35 2.22 -0.02 19.20
N GLY A 36 2.61 1.21 18.83
CA GLY A 36 3.65 1.46 17.84
C GLY A 36 5.00 0.85 18.24
N MET A 37 5.38 0.94 19.52
CA MET A 37 6.60 0.31 20.03
C MET A 37 6.57 -1.21 19.92
N ILE A 38 5.46 -1.84 20.35
CA ILE A 38 5.28 -3.31 20.27
C ILE A 38 5.38 -3.79 18.82
N VAL A 39 4.73 -3.11 17.89
CA VAL A 39 4.77 -3.47 16.47
C VAL A 39 6.16 -3.24 15.89
N ALA A 40 6.87 -2.17 16.28
CA ALA A 40 8.24 -1.94 15.85
C ALA A 40 9.23 -2.99 16.36
N ASP A 41 9.07 -3.46 17.60
CA ASP A 41 9.83 -4.59 18.15
C ASP A 41 9.51 -5.89 17.38
N LEU A 42 8.24 -6.14 17.11
CA LEU A 42 7.80 -7.28 16.31
C LEU A 42 8.44 -7.26 14.92
N SER A 43 8.36 -6.14 14.18
CA SER A 43 8.97 -6.01 12.84
C SER A 43 10.47 -6.30 12.86
N ARG A 44 11.18 -5.93 13.92
CA ARG A 44 12.60 -6.28 14.09
C ARG A 44 12.81 -7.79 14.24
N VAL A 45 11.93 -8.51 14.93
CA VAL A 45 11.96 -9.97 15.03
C VAL A 45 11.62 -10.61 13.69
N LEU A 46 10.51 -10.21 13.06
CA LEU A 46 10.04 -10.78 11.79
C LEU A 46 11.08 -10.61 10.67
N LYS A 47 11.72 -9.43 10.60
CA LYS A 47 12.82 -9.15 9.66
C LYS A 47 14.01 -10.09 9.81
N LYS A 48 14.35 -10.47 11.05
CA LYS A 48 15.47 -11.37 11.33
C LYS A 48 15.16 -12.81 10.92
N VAL A 49 13.91 -13.23 11.08
CA VAL A 49 13.46 -14.60 10.78
C VAL A 49 13.26 -14.77 9.28
N GLU A 50 12.34 -14.02 8.67
CA GLU A 50 12.03 -14.10 7.24
C GLU A 50 11.80 -12.70 6.66
N PRO A 51 12.85 -12.03 6.15
CA PRO A 51 12.77 -10.64 5.69
C PRO A 51 11.92 -10.46 4.43
N VAL A 52 11.82 -11.50 3.59
CA VAL A 52 10.99 -11.46 2.37
C VAL A 52 9.51 -11.40 2.75
N ARG A 53 9.09 -12.25 3.69
CA ARG A 53 7.71 -12.25 4.20
C ARG A 53 7.31 -10.94 4.86
N LEU A 54 8.28 -10.23 5.44
CA LEU A 54 8.01 -8.91 6.02
C LEU A 54 7.61 -7.90 4.92
N LEU A 55 8.29 -7.91 3.78
CA LEU A 55 7.90 -7.06 2.64
C LEU A 55 6.54 -7.46 2.07
N GLU A 56 6.24 -8.75 2.01
CA GLU A 56 4.92 -9.22 1.58
C GLU A 56 3.81 -8.74 2.54
N ALA A 57 4.06 -8.77 3.86
CA ALA A 57 3.13 -8.23 4.84
C ALA A 57 3.03 -6.70 4.80
N HIS A 58 4.12 -5.99 4.48
CA HIS A 58 4.05 -4.54 4.21
C HIS A 58 3.14 -4.26 3.01
N MET A 59 3.27 -5.04 1.92
CA MET A 59 2.44 -4.85 0.73
C MET A 59 0.98 -5.13 1.04
N ALA A 60 0.69 -6.23 1.75
CA ALA A 60 -0.68 -6.55 2.17
C ALA A 60 -1.28 -5.45 3.05
N SER A 61 -0.50 -4.92 4.00
CA SER A 61 -0.92 -3.81 4.87
C SER A 61 -1.25 -2.55 4.05
N LEU A 62 -0.37 -2.17 3.12
CA LEU A 62 -0.56 -0.98 2.29
C LEU A 62 -1.74 -1.11 1.33
N ARG A 63 -1.90 -2.27 0.69
CA ARG A 63 -3.03 -2.50 -0.23
C ARG A 63 -4.35 -2.45 0.50
N GLN A 64 -4.49 -3.22 1.59
CA GLN A 64 -5.72 -3.19 2.38
C GLN A 64 -6.07 -1.77 2.82
N SER A 65 -5.12 -1.05 3.42
CA SER A 65 -5.40 0.31 3.92
C SER A 65 -5.68 1.32 2.79
N TYR A 66 -5.22 1.03 1.57
CA TYR A 66 -5.43 1.87 0.40
C TYR A 66 -6.75 1.55 -0.30
N ASP A 67 -7.11 0.27 -0.42
CA ASP A 67 -8.43 -0.16 -0.87
C ASP A 67 -9.49 0.41 0.10
N ASP A 68 -9.29 0.27 1.43
CA ASP A 68 -10.17 0.89 2.44
C ASP A 68 -10.31 2.43 2.28
N TRP A 69 -9.29 3.11 1.72
CA TRP A 69 -9.30 4.55 1.47
C TRP A 69 -10.01 4.90 0.16
N ILE A 70 -9.85 4.08 -0.89
CA ILE A 70 -10.63 4.21 -2.13
C ILE A 70 -12.11 4.01 -1.83
N ASP A 71 -12.46 2.97 -1.08
CA ASP A 71 -13.84 2.66 -0.70
C ASP A 71 -14.47 3.73 0.21
N ALA A 72 -13.66 4.61 0.80
CA ALA A 72 -14.08 5.74 1.63
C ALA A 72 -14.12 7.07 0.87
N GLU A 73 -13.97 7.07 -0.46
CA GLU A 73 -14.08 8.27 -1.30
C GLU A 73 -15.47 8.91 -1.13
N PRO A 74 -15.53 10.22 -0.82
CA PRO A 74 -16.82 10.90 -0.67
C PRO A 74 -17.62 10.87 -1.97
N GLU A 75 -18.88 10.45 -1.89
CA GLU A 75 -19.79 10.45 -3.04
C GLU A 75 -20.02 11.88 -3.54
N GLU A 76 -19.97 12.07 -4.87
CA GLU A 76 -20.30 13.35 -5.49
C GLU A 76 -21.74 13.75 -5.18
N LEU A 77 -21.96 15.04 -4.92
CA LEU A 77 -23.30 15.56 -4.67
C LEU A 77 -24.16 15.43 -5.95
N GLU A 78 -25.22 14.62 -5.90
CA GLU A 78 -26.10 14.35 -7.06
C GLU A 78 -26.93 15.56 -7.55
N THR A 79 -26.99 16.64 -6.76
CA THR A 79 -27.84 17.80 -7.00
C THR A 79 -27.02 19.02 -7.44
N ASP A 80 -27.49 19.71 -8.48
CA ASP A 80 -26.94 21.01 -8.92
C ASP A 80 -27.18 22.15 -7.90
N ARG A 81 -28.01 21.91 -6.87
CA ARG A 81 -28.36 22.89 -5.84
C ARG A 81 -28.31 22.24 -4.46
N PRO A 82 -27.12 21.84 -3.98
CA PRO A 82 -26.98 21.33 -2.64
C PRO A 82 -27.31 22.43 -1.62
N SER A 83 -27.89 22.02 -0.51
CA SER A 83 -28.03 22.88 0.66
C SER A 83 -26.66 23.20 1.27
N ASP A 84 -26.61 24.28 2.07
CA ASP A 84 -25.39 24.63 2.81
C ASP A 84 -24.93 23.48 3.73
N GLU A 85 -25.86 22.70 4.27
CA GLU A 85 -25.55 21.54 5.13
C GLU A 85 -24.91 20.40 4.34
N GLU A 86 -25.47 20.04 3.18
CA GLU A 86 -24.90 19.03 2.28
C GLU A 86 -23.52 19.44 1.77
N MET A 87 -23.33 20.71 1.41
CA MET A 87 -22.04 21.24 0.98
C MET A 87 -21.00 21.13 2.11
N ASN A 88 -21.35 21.54 3.32
CA ASN A 88 -20.44 21.46 4.47
C ASN A 88 -20.06 20.01 4.80
N ALA A 89 -21.01 19.08 4.74
CA ALA A 89 -20.75 17.66 5.00
C ALA A 89 -19.79 17.06 3.96
N PHE A 90 -19.98 17.39 2.67
CA PHE A 90 -19.09 16.97 1.60
C PHE A 90 -17.68 17.53 1.78
N GLU A 91 -17.53 18.83 2.06
CA GLU A 91 -16.21 19.45 2.31
C GLU A 91 -15.49 18.83 3.52
N GLU A 92 -16.22 18.46 4.57
CA GLU A 92 -15.66 17.76 5.74
C GLU A 92 -15.20 16.35 5.38
N ALA A 93 -16.00 15.62 4.59
CA ALA A 93 -15.66 14.29 4.10
C ALA A 93 -14.42 14.31 3.19
N GLU A 94 -14.34 15.24 2.23
CA GLU A 94 -13.15 15.43 1.39
C GLU A 94 -11.91 15.74 2.22
N ARG A 95 -12.03 16.63 3.22
CA ARG A 95 -10.92 16.96 4.12
C ARG A 95 -10.46 15.73 4.88
N ALA A 96 -11.39 14.95 5.43
CA ALA A 96 -11.09 13.72 6.14
C ALA A 96 -10.41 12.69 5.21
N HIS A 97 -10.87 12.53 3.98
CA HIS A 97 -10.30 11.62 2.99
C HIS A 97 -8.85 11.99 2.63
N VAL A 98 -8.56 13.29 2.44
CA VAL A 98 -7.19 13.78 2.23
C VAL A 98 -6.30 13.53 3.45
N GLU A 99 -6.83 13.70 4.67
CA GLU A 99 -6.09 13.39 5.90
C GLU A 99 -5.81 11.89 6.07
N GLN A 100 -6.76 11.02 5.71
CA GLN A 100 -6.57 9.57 5.69
C GLN A 100 -5.43 9.19 4.75
N PHE A 101 -5.37 9.78 3.56
CA PHE A 101 -4.27 9.52 2.61
C PHE A 101 -2.90 9.93 3.17
N LYS A 102 -2.80 11.08 3.86
CA LYS A 102 -1.56 11.48 4.58
C LYS A 102 -1.20 10.47 5.68
N GLY A 103 -2.20 9.87 6.32
CA GLY A 103 -2.04 8.74 7.22
C GLY A 103 -1.37 7.54 6.56
N LEU A 104 -1.82 7.16 5.35
CA LEU A 104 -1.22 6.10 4.54
C LEU A 104 0.22 6.41 4.14
N GLU A 105 0.52 7.66 3.74
CA GLU A 105 1.89 8.07 3.45
C GLU A 105 2.81 7.91 4.66
N THR A 106 2.30 8.26 5.85
CA THR A 106 3.00 8.09 7.12
C THR A 106 3.21 6.62 7.44
N GLN A 107 2.21 5.76 7.18
CA GLN A 107 2.30 4.30 7.35
C GLN A 107 3.37 3.71 6.45
N ALA A 108 3.34 4.04 5.15
CA ALA A 108 4.34 3.62 4.18
C ALA A 108 5.76 4.06 4.60
N ALA A 109 5.92 5.29 5.11
CA ALA A 109 7.19 5.78 5.62
C ALA A 109 7.68 4.98 6.84
N ARG A 110 6.82 4.71 7.83
CA ARG A 110 7.20 3.93 9.03
C ARG A 110 7.52 2.48 8.69
N LEU A 111 6.72 1.85 7.81
CA LEU A 111 7.00 0.50 7.31
C LEU A 111 8.35 0.47 6.59
N SER A 112 8.63 1.42 5.70
CA SER A 112 9.93 1.55 5.02
C SER A 112 11.09 1.71 6.03
N MET A 113 10.94 2.55 7.06
CA MET A 113 11.95 2.72 8.12
C MET A 113 12.18 1.44 8.95
N SER A 114 11.18 0.56 9.08
CA SER A 114 11.34 -0.71 9.81
C SER A 114 12.36 -1.66 9.14
N LEU A 115 12.64 -1.46 7.84
CA LEU A 115 13.70 -2.17 7.12
C LEU A 115 15.10 -1.79 7.64
N GLY A 116 15.25 -0.61 8.24
CA GLY A 116 16.45 -0.15 8.93
C GLY A 116 16.81 1.28 8.54
N VAL A 117 18.08 1.64 8.76
CA VAL A 117 18.65 2.93 8.32
C VAL A 117 19.89 2.64 7.47
N GLY A 118 20.08 3.41 6.39
CA GLY A 118 21.28 3.34 5.56
C GLY A 118 21.19 2.32 4.43
N ARG A 119 22.19 1.43 4.31
CA ARG A 119 22.25 0.43 3.23
C ARG A 119 21.79 -0.93 3.76
N LEU A 120 20.94 -1.61 3.01
CA LEU A 120 20.57 -2.99 3.32
C LEU A 120 21.79 -3.91 3.12
N SER A 121 22.19 -4.59 4.18
CA SER A 121 23.26 -5.59 4.16
C SER A 121 22.78 -6.97 3.70
N ASN A 122 21.49 -7.26 3.89
CA ASN A 122 20.88 -8.54 3.52
C ASN A 122 20.55 -8.56 2.02
N GLN A 123 21.29 -9.35 1.24
CA GLN A 123 21.09 -9.47 -0.21
C GLN A 123 19.72 -10.06 -0.58
N LYS A 124 19.19 -11.02 0.21
CA LYS A 124 17.84 -11.57 -0.02
C LYS A 124 16.79 -10.47 0.07
N LEU A 125 16.91 -9.58 1.06
CA LEU A 125 16.00 -8.45 1.21
C LEU A 125 16.16 -7.43 0.07
N VAL A 126 17.38 -7.15 -0.39
CA VAL A 126 17.63 -6.27 -1.54
C VAL A 126 16.97 -6.79 -2.82
N HIS A 127 17.04 -8.10 -3.07
CA HIS A 127 16.38 -8.72 -4.22
C HIS A 127 14.86 -8.73 -4.06
N ALA A 128 14.36 -9.10 -2.89
CA ALA A 128 12.93 -9.10 -2.60
C ALA A 128 12.31 -7.70 -2.70
N LEU A 129 13.06 -6.65 -2.35
CA LEU A 129 12.58 -5.28 -2.45
C LEU A 129 12.34 -4.83 -3.89
N LEU A 130 13.13 -5.31 -4.84
CA LEU A 130 12.85 -5.08 -6.26
C LEU A 130 11.52 -5.73 -6.66
N GLY A 131 11.27 -6.97 -6.22
CA GLY A 131 10.00 -7.65 -6.43
C GLY A 131 8.83 -6.89 -5.80
N PHE A 132 8.99 -6.45 -4.55
CA PHE A 132 8.02 -5.62 -3.84
C PHE A 132 7.63 -4.36 -4.63
N ILE A 133 8.60 -3.62 -5.19
CA ILE A 133 8.30 -2.42 -5.97
C ILE A 133 7.63 -2.75 -7.30
N LYS A 134 8.11 -3.77 -8.02
CA LYS A 134 7.46 -4.20 -9.28
C LYS A 134 6.01 -4.62 -9.05
N GLU A 135 5.75 -5.32 -7.95
CA GLU A 135 4.42 -5.77 -7.57
C GLU A 135 3.52 -4.60 -7.11
N GLY A 136 4.09 -3.60 -6.44
CA GLY A 136 3.39 -2.36 -6.15
C GLY A 136 3.02 -1.59 -7.42
N ILE A 137 3.96 -1.48 -8.38
CA ILE A 137 3.71 -0.84 -9.67
C ILE A 137 2.63 -1.61 -10.43
N ARG A 138 2.69 -2.96 -10.47
CA ARG A 138 1.64 -3.77 -11.08
C ARG A 138 0.26 -3.41 -10.51
N TYR A 139 0.15 -3.32 -9.19
CA TYR A 139 -1.10 -2.99 -8.50
C TYR A 139 -1.56 -1.53 -8.73
N SER A 140 -0.65 -0.57 -8.81
CA SER A 140 -1.01 0.83 -9.14
C SER A 140 -1.65 1.00 -10.51
N PHE A 141 -1.41 0.06 -11.42
CA PHE A 141 -1.92 0.07 -12.79
C PHE A 141 -3.02 -0.99 -13.01
N SER A 142 -3.49 -1.70 -11.98
CA SER A 142 -4.55 -2.71 -12.12
C SER A 142 -5.94 -2.13 -11.85
N THR A 143 -6.90 -2.44 -12.72
CA THR A 143 -8.32 -2.10 -12.58
C THR A 143 -9.09 -3.12 -11.72
N THR A 144 -8.65 -4.38 -11.72
CA THR A 144 -9.27 -5.45 -10.92
C THR A 144 -8.79 -5.46 -9.47
N GLY A 145 -9.70 -5.68 -8.52
CA GLY A 145 -9.32 -6.05 -7.15
C GLY A 145 -8.54 -7.36 -7.15
N ASP A 146 -7.40 -7.43 -6.45
CA ASP A 146 -6.57 -8.65 -6.31
C ASP A 146 -7.32 -9.81 -5.57
N GLY A 147 -8.60 -9.64 -5.26
CA GLY A 147 -9.49 -10.59 -4.57
C GLY A 147 -10.61 -11.20 -5.42
N ALA A 148 -10.76 -10.80 -6.69
CA ALA A 148 -11.78 -11.31 -7.60
C ALA A 148 -11.54 -12.80 -7.89
N ASN A 149 -12.21 -13.67 -7.14
CA ASN A 149 -12.47 -15.01 -7.63
C ASN A 149 -13.32 -14.83 -8.90
N ASN A 150 -12.90 -15.42 -10.02
CA ASN A 150 -13.48 -15.31 -11.36
C ASN A 150 -14.96 -15.75 -11.52
N ASN A 151 -15.79 -15.68 -10.49
CA ASN A 151 -17.15 -16.24 -10.47
C ASN A 151 -18.26 -15.23 -10.12
N ASP A 152 -17.93 -14.02 -9.66
CA ASP A 152 -18.93 -12.97 -9.44
C ASP A 152 -18.75 -11.89 -10.53
N GLU A 153 -19.67 -11.85 -11.48
CA GLU A 153 -19.67 -10.95 -12.67
C GLU A 153 -19.95 -9.48 -12.32
N ASP A 154 -20.09 -9.14 -11.04
CA ASP A 154 -20.44 -7.79 -10.55
C ASP A 154 -19.30 -7.14 -9.74
N ASP A 155 -18.04 -7.61 -9.86
CA ASP A 155 -16.92 -6.96 -9.18
C ASP A 155 -16.69 -5.57 -9.78
N ASP A 156 -16.92 -4.53 -8.96
CA ASP A 156 -16.73 -3.12 -9.25
C ASP A 156 -15.35 -2.87 -9.90
N GLU A 157 -15.34 -2.81 -11.24
CA GLU A 157 -14.13 -2.47 -11.98
C GLU A 157 -13.78 -1.01 -11.65
N LEU A 158 -12.68 -0.82 -10.93
CA LEU A 158 -12.24 0.51 -10.58
C LEU A 158 -11.88 1.28 -11.84
N VAL A 159 -12.24 2.56 -11.85
CA VAL A 159 -11.90 3.49 -12.94
C VAL A 159 -10.41 3.43 -13.23
N LEU A 160 -10.08 3.33 -14.52
CA LEU A 160 -8.70 3.28 -14.99
C LEU A 160 -7.88 4.44 -14.40
N GLY A 161 -6.82 4.10 -13.69
CA GLY A 161 -5.90 5.07 -13.10
C GLY A 161 -6.23 5.52 -11.68
N SER A 162 -7.37 5.12 -11.10
CA SER A 162 -7.74 5.36 -9.69
C SER A 162 -6.61 4.97 -8.72
N ARG A 163 -5.93 3.86 -8.99
CA ARG A 163 -4.84 3.33 -8.14
C ARG A 163 -3.46 3.99 -8.35
N LEU A 164 -3.31 4.95 -9.27
CA LEU A 164 -2.01 5.55 -9.56
C LEU A 164 -1.41 6.29 -8.36
N THR A 165 -2.25 6.82 -7.46
CA THR A 165 -1.77 7.50 -6.25
C THR A 165 -1.04 6.55 -5.30
N PHE A 166 -1.23 5.23 -5.40
CA PHE A 166 -0.46 4.22 -4.66
C PHE A 166 1.06 4.28 -4.95
N LEU A 167 1.46 4.78 -6.13
CA LEU A 167 2.88 5.00 -6.46
C LEU A 167 3.56 5.97 -5.46
N SER A 168 2.82 6.91 -4.87
CA SER A 168 3.33 7.82 -3.84
C SER A 168 3.72 7.09 -2.54
N LEU A 169 2.99 6.03 -2.18
CA LEU A 169 3.28 5.15 -1.05
C LEU A 169 4.55 4.33 -1.34
N LEU A 170 4.66 3.78 -2.55
CA LEU A 170 5.86 3.06 -3.00
C LEU A 170 7.10 3.96 -3.03
N ASN A 171 6.95 5.24 -3.32
CA ASN A 171 8.06 6.19 -3.33
C ASN A 171 8.75 6.29 -1.94
N LYS A 172 8.04 5.99 -0.83
CA LYS A 172 8.64 5.92 0.51
C LYS A 172 9.69 4.79 0.63
N TYR A 173 9.68 3.82 -0.27
CA TYR A 173 10.67 2.75 -0.37
C TYR A 173 11.76 3.03 -1.42
N ALA A 174 11.59 4.03 -2.28
CA ALA A 174 12.52 4.29 -3.39
C ALA A 174 13.96 4.55 -2.92
N ASN A 175 14.15 5.14 -1.74
CA ASN A 175 15.47 5.42 -1.16
C ASN A 175 16.36 4.17 -1.00
N TRP A 176 15.74 3.00 -0.83
CA TRP A 176 16.45 1.73 -0.73
C TRP A 176 17.01 1.24 -2.07
N ILE A 177 16.39 1.63 -3.19
CA ILE A 177 16.73 1.15 -4.54
C ILE A 177 17.51 2.18 -5.34
N LYS A 178 17.37 3.49 -5.04
CA LYS A 178 18.04 4.59 -5.76
C LYS A 178 19.56 4.40 -5.93
N ARG A 179 20.21 3.66 -5.02
CA ARG A 179 21.66 3.39 -5.05
C ARG A 179 22.06 2.27 -6.01
N ASN A 180 21.13 1.44 -6.46
CA ASN A 180 21.38 0.34 -7.38
C ASN A 180 20.92 0.71 -8.80
N ARG A 181 21.87 1.17 -9.64
CA ARG A 181 21.59 1.63 -11.00
C ARG A 181 20.88 0.57 -11.85
N LYS A 182 21.23 -0.72 -11.69
CA LYS A 182 20.60 -1.82 -12.43
C LYS A 182 19.12 -1.96 -12.05
N GLN A 183 18.82 -2.00 -10.75
CA GLN A 183 17.44 -2.06 -10.26
C GLN A 183 16.63 -0.83 -10.66
N LYS A 184 17.23 0.37 -10.63
CA LYS A 184 16.57 1.59 -11.10
C LYS A 184 16.15 1.48 -12.58
N VAL A 185 17.06 1.03 -13.46
CA VAL A 185 16.75 0.82 -14.88
C VAL A 185 15.64 -0.20 -15.07
N GLU A 186 15.66 -1.29 -14.30
CA GLU A 186 14.58 -2.28 -14.37
C GLU A 186 13.23 -1.71 -13.93
N ILE A 187 13.18 -0.92 -12.86
CA ILE A 187 11.95 -0.27 -12.39
C ILE A 187 11.44 0.73 -13.41
N THR A 188 12.31 1.58 -13.96
CA THR A 188 11.93 2.53 -15.01
C THR A 188 11.32 1.81 -16.21
N LYS A 189 11.94 0.73 -16.69
CA LYS A 189 11.37 -0.09 -17.76
C LYS A 189 9.98 -0.65 -17.44
N VAL A 190 9.75 -1.10 -16.20
CA VAL A 190 8.42 -1.60 -15.79
C VAL A 190 7.39 -0.47 -15.80
N ILE A 191 7.75 0.73 -15.32
CA ILE A 191 6.87 1.90 -15.35
C ILE A 191 6.57 2.31 -16.79
N ASP A 192 7.59 2.38 -17.65
CA ASP A 192 7.43 2.77 -19.05
C ASP A 192 6.46 1.81 -19.78
N ILE A 193 6.63 0.50 -19.59
CA ILE A 193 5.74 -0.52 -20.14
C ILE A 193 4.30 -0.33 -19.62
N LYS A 194 4.13 -0.14 -18.31
CA LYS A 194 2.79 0.05 -17.72
C LYS A 194 2.12 1.35 -18.18
N GLN A 195 2.91 2.39 -18.41
CA GLN A 195 2.42 3.65 -18.95
C GLN A 195 2.02 3.52 -20.42
N GLU A 196 2.79 2.79 -21.23
CA GLU A 196 2.41 2.47 -22.62
C GLU A 196 1.12 1.64 -22.68
N GLU A 197 0.98 0.63 -21.80
CA GLU A 197 -0.26 -0.15 -21.66
C GLU A 197 -1.45 0.74 -21.28
N LEU A 198 -1.27 1.63 -20.31
CA LEU A 198 -2.30 2.59 -19.88
C LEU A 198 -2.75 3.49 -21.04
N TYR A 199 -1.81 4.06 -21.80
CA TYR A 199 -2.13 4.94 -22.95
C TYR A 199 -2.74 4.20 -24.15
N ALA A 200 -2.50 2.90 -24.25
CA ALA A 200 -3.10 2.07 -25.28
C ALA A 200 -4.54 1.64 -24.94
N HIS A 201 -4.95 1.73 -23.66
CA HIS A 201 -6.28 1.36 -23.19
C HIS A 201 -7.38 2.19 -23.86
N GLU A 202 -8.53 1.57 -24.10
CA GLU A 202 -9.66 2.24 -24.76
C GLU A 202 -10.24 3.36 -23.91
N ASP A 203 -10.54 3.09 -22.63
CA ASP A 203 -11.04 4.10 -21.69
C ASP A 203 -10.12 5.32 -21.53
N PHE A 204 -8.80 5.14 -21.71
CA PHE A 204 -7.88 6.27 -21.65
C PHE A 204 -8.08 7.26 -22.80
N LYS A 205 -8.48 6.78 -23.98
CA LYS A 205 -8.73 7.62 -25.17
C LYS A 205 -10.08 8.35 -25.09
N ASP A 206 -11.03 7.82 -24.34
CA ASP A 206 -12.35 8.44 -24.24
C ASP A 206 -12.35 9.63 -23.27
N VAL A 207 -11.38 9.69 -22.35
CA VAL A 207 -11.20 10.79 -21.39
C VAL A 207 -10.24 11.89 -21.90
N HIS A 208 -9.38 11.60 -22.90
CA HIS A 208 -8.32 12.49 -23.40
C HIS A 208 -8.24 12.61 -24.92
#